data_AF-A0A2A4YIG0-F1
#
_entry.id   AF-A0A2A4YIG0-F1
#
_cell.length_a   1.000
_cell.length_b   1.000
_cell.length_c   1.000
_cell.angle_alpha   90.00
_cell.angle_beta   90.00
_cell.angle_gamma   90.00
#
_symmetry.space_group_name_H-M   'P 1'
#
loop_
_entity.id
_entity.type
_entity.pdbx_description
1 polymer ?
#
loop_
_entity_poly.entity_id
_entity_poly.type
_entity_poly.pdbx_seq_one_letter_code
_entity_poly.pdbx_strand_id
1 'polypeptide(L)'
;MLLPEVEILLFFAIPVKVKWLIVGTLGIHLLVDLSHGNFLTFLLYLSSIGFGYTYALTIWGIHGPFRRLHGLERLIIRLGNRFKRKFSQPTIYEASFSSNSKIYDFKTGRAILTDEEFMDACLSKIATKGKKSLTVMERFRLRRISKRKKKSQ
;
A
#
# COMPACT_ATOMS: atom_id res chain seq x y z
N MET A 1 15.55 -10.61 -0.36
CA MET A 1 16.44 -11.77 -0.08
C MET A 1 16.27 -12.14 1.38
N LEU A 2 16.04 -13.42 1.67
CA LEU A 2 15.71 -13.86 3.04
C LEU A 2 16.90 -13.69 4.00
N LEU A 3 18.15 -13.79 3.53
CA LEU A 3 19.36 -13.76 4.36
C LEU A 3 20.57 -13.12 3.63
N PRO A 4 20.60 -11.79 3.43
CA PRO A 4 21.65 -11.11 2.66
C PRO A 4 22.99 -10.97 3.39
N GLU A 5 22.99 -11.17 4.71
CA GLU A 5 24.16 -10.99 5.59
C GLU A 5 24.88 -12.29 5.92
N VAL A 6 24.33 -13.43 5.52
CA VAL A 6 24.99 -14.73 5.71
C VAL A 6 26.30 -14.75 4.92
N GLU A 7 27.34 -15.19 5.61
CA GLU A 7 28.68 -15.37 5.04
C GLU A 7 28.83 -16.82 4.62
N ILE A 8 29.23 -17.03 3.36
CA ILE A 8 29.59 -18.34 2.84
C ILE A 8 31.10 -18.36 2.72
N LEU A 9 31.72 -19.41 3.25
CA LEU A 9 33.15 -19.65 3.14
C LEU A 9 33.46 -20.19 1.75
N LEU A 10 34.00 -19.33 0.88
CA LEU A 10 34.49 -19.71 -0.44
C LEU A 10 35.82 -20.44 -0.27
N PHE A 11 35.90 -21.67 -0.77
CA PHE A 11 37.05 -22.57 -0.62
C PHE A 11 37.51 -22.77 0.84
N PHE A 12 36.58 -22.69 1.81
CA PHE A 12 36.89 -22.74 3.25
C PHE A 12 37.87 -21.66 3.77
N ALA A 13 38.27 -20.70 2.94
CA ALA A 13 39.32 -19.73 3.26
C ALA A 13 38.84 -18.27 3.25
N ILE A 14 37.88 -17.93 2.38
CA ILE A 14 37.47 -16.54 2.17
C ILE A 14 35.98 -16.39 2.50
N PRO A 15 35.61 -15.70 3.60
CA PRO A 15 34.21 -15.40 3.89
C PRO A 15 33.68 -14.35 2.91
N VAL A 16 32.67 -14.72 2.13
CA VAL A 16 32.01 -13.81 1.17
C VAL A 16 30.53 -13.72 1.50
N LYS A 17 30.03 -12.49 1.61
CA LYS A 17 28.60 -12.24 1.83
C LYS A 17 27.81 -12.65 0.59
N VAL A 18 26.72 -13.38 0.79
CA VAL A 18 25.86 -13.91 -0.30
C VAL A 18 25.43 -12.82 -1.29
N LYS A 19 25.13 -11.61 -0.80
CA LYS A 19 24.73 -10.48 -1.64
C LYS A 19 25.76 -10.11 -2.71
N TRP A 20 27.06 -10.20 -2.38
CA TRP A 20 28.14 -9.85 -3.32
C TRP A 20 28.38 -10.97 -4.31
N LEU A 21 28.22 -12.22 -3.87
CA LEU A 21 28.35 -13.38 -4.74
C LEU A 21 27.29 -13.36 -5.84
N ILE A 22 26.01 -13.17 -5.47
CA ILE A 22 24.90 -13.16 -6.45
C ILE A 22 25.03 -12.00 -7.44
N VAL A 23 25.41 -10.81 -6.95
CA VAL A 23 25.60 -9.63 -7.80
C VAL A 23 26.81 -9.83 -8.72
N GLY A 24 27.88 -10.42 -8.23
CA GLY A 24 29.06 -10.77 -9.01
C GLY A 24 28.73 -11.77 -10.12
N THR A 25 28.03 -12.86 -9.81
CA THR A 25 27.67 -13.88 -10.81
C THR A 25 26.72 -13.35 -11.87
N LEU A 26 25.71 -12.56 -11.48
CA LEU A 26 24.81 -11.90 -12.44
C LEU A 26 25.55 -10.87 -13.29
N GLY A 27 26.45 -10.12 -12.68
CA GLY A 27 27.29 -9.13 -13.35
C GLY A 27 28.19 -9.78 -14.41
N ILE A 28 28.85 -10.89 -14.07
CA ILE A 28 29.69 -11.64 -15.01
C ILE A 28 28.86 -12.15 -16.19
N HIS A 29 27.70 -12.76 -15.94
CA HIS A 29 26.82 -13.21 -17.02
C HIS A 29 26.45 -12.08 -17.98
N LEU A 30 25.99 -10.95 -17.44
CA LEU A 30 25.66 -9.78 -18.25
C LEU A 30 26.86 -9.23 -19.02
N LEU A 31 28.06 -9.23 -18.40
CA LEU A 31 29.29 -8.76 -19.05
C LEU A 31 29.71 -9.68 -20.20
N VAL A 32 29.57 -10.99 -20.01
CA VAL A 32 29.87 -12.00 -21.03
C VAL A 32 28.94 -11.82 -22.22
N ASP A 33 27.64 -11.69 -22.00
CA ASP A 33 26.67 -11.46 -23.08
C ASP A 33 26.93 -10.15 -23.82
N LEU A 34 27.30 -9.09 -23.09
CA LEU A 34 27.68 -7.81 -23.67
C LEU A 34 28.97 -7.93 -24.50
N SER A 35 29.96 -8.69 -24.03
CA SER A 35 31.23 -8.92 -24.73
C SER A 35 31.07 -9.71 -26.03
N HIS A 36 30.08 -10.61 -26.10
CA HIS A 36 29.77 -11.35 -27.33
C HIS A 36 28.97 -10.52 -28.34
N GLY A 37 28.63 -9.26 -28.01
CA GLY A 37 27.83 -8.38 -28.86
C GLY A 37 26.36 -8.80 -28.97
N ASN A 38 25.90 -9.74 -28.15
CA ASN A 38 24.53 -10.21 -28.18
C ASN A 38 23.62 -9.32 -27.31
N PHE A 39 23.34 -8.12 -27.83
CA PHE A 39 22.54 -7.12 -27.15
C PHE A 39 21.11 -7.59 -26.82
N LEU A 40 20.54 -8.48 -27.64
CA LEU A 40 19.20 -8.99 -27.41
C LEU A 40 19.15 -9.86 -26.16
N THR A 41 20.08 -10.82 -26.03
CA THR A 41 20.20 -11.68 -24.85
C THR A 41 20.53 -10.87 -23.61
N PHE A 42 21.41 -9.87 -23.73
CA PHE A 42 21.70 -8.94 -22.65
C PHE A 42 20.44 -8.21 -22.14
N LEU A 43 19.63 -7.63 -23.03
CA LEU A 43 18.40 -6.94 -22.67
C LEU A 43 17.36 -7.88 -22.06
N LEU A 44 17.26 -9.12 -22.55
CA LEU A 44 16.39 -10.16 -22.00
C LEU A 44 16.78 -10.50 -20.55
N TYR A 45 18.07 -10.72 -20.27
CA TYR A 45 18.50 -10.98 -18.90
C TYR A 45 18.34 -9.76 -18.00
N LEU A 46 18.69 -8.56 -18.48
CA LEU A 46 18.55 -7.33 -17.71
C LEU A 46 17.09 -7.07 -17.32
N SER A 47 16.17 -7.23 -18.28
CA SER A 47 14.73 -7.10 -18.04
C SER A 47 14.20 -8.18 -17.10
N SER A 48 14.65 -9.43 -17.23
CA SER A 48 14.27 -10.53 -16.35
C SER A 48 14.72 -10.29 -14.90
N ILE A 49 15.96 -9.82 -14.70
CA ILE A 49 16.50 -9.46 -13.38
C ILE A 49 15.68 -8.29 -12.80
N GLY A 50 15.41 -7.26 -13.59
CA GLY A 50 14.59 -6.11 -13.17
C GLY A 50 13.16 -6.52 -12.80
N PHE A 51 12.55 -7.42 -13.57
CA PHE A 51 11.21 -7.93 -13.31
C PHE A 51 11.19 -8.78 -12.03
N GLY A 52 12.13 -9.70 -11.86
CA GLY A 52 12.25 -10.50 -10.63
C GLY A 52 12.47 -9.63 -9.39
N TYR A 53 13.29 -8.58 -9.52
CA TYR A 53 13.52 -7.63 -8.44
C TYR A 53 12.26 -6.85 -8.05
N THR A 54 11.55 -6.30 -9.04
CA THR A 54 10.32 -5.54 -8.81
C THR A 54 9.18 -6.43 -8.33
N TYR A 55 9.09 -7.68 -8.79
CA TYR A 55 8.17 -8.69 -8.30
C TYR A 55 8.41 -8.97 -6.81
N ALA A 56 9.66 -9.24 -6.42
CA ALA A 56 10.02 -9.48 -5.03
C ALA A 56 9.69 -8.26 -4.13
N LEU A 57 9.94 -7.04 -4.61
CA LEU A 57 9.59 -5.82 -3.88
C LEU A 57 8.07 -5.63 -3.71
N THR A 58 7.28 -5.89 -4.74
CA THR A 58 5.83 -5.56 -4.75
C THR A 58 4.95 -6.64 -4.12
N ILE A 59 5.40 -7.89 -4.13
CA ILE A 59 4.65 -9.03 -3.57
C ILE A 59 5.13 -9.38 -2.18
N TRP A 60 6.45 -9.46 -1.95
CA TRP A 60 6.99 -9.80 -0.63
C TRP A 60 7.28 -8.57 0.24
N GLY A 61 7.38 -7.37 -0.32
CA GLY A 61 7.68 -6.16 0.47
C GLY A 61 9.08 -6.16 1.10
N ILE A 62 9.96 -7.09 0.68
CA ILE A 62 11.30 -7.25 1.24
C ILE A 62 12.22 -6.24 0.56
N HIS A 63 12.90 -5.43 1.36
CA HIS A 63 13.87 -4.45 0.87
C HIS A 63 15.14 -5.15 0.37
N GLY A 64 15.80 -4.52 -0.59
CA GLY A 64 17.05 -5.01 -1.16
C GLY A 64 18.21 -4.95 -0.16
N PRO A 65 19.31 -5.66 -0.44
CA PRO A 65 20.50 -5.68 0.41
C PRO A 65 21.30 -4.37 0.37
N PHE A 66 20.90 -3.41 -0.48
CA PHE A 66 21.63 -2.17 -0.72
C PHE A 66 20.90 -0.98 -0.09
N ARG A 67 21.47 -0.46 1.01
CA ARG A 67 20.91 0.69 1.74
C ARG A 67 20.71 1.95 0.87
N ARG A 68 21.54 2.14 -0.16
CA ARG A 68 21.40 3.27 -1.11
C ARG A 68 20.14 3.17 -1.98
N LEU A 69 19.72 1.96 -2.32
CA LEU A 69 18.56 1.69 -3.18
C LEU A 69 17.23 1.73 -2.42
N HIS A 70 17.26 1.70 -1.09
CA HIS A 70 16.07 1.74 -0.23
C HIS A 70 15.17 2.97 -0.47
N GLY A 71 15.72 4.08 -0.96
CA GLY A 71 14.92 5.25 -1.36
C GLY A 71 14.00 4.94 -2.55
N LEU A 72 14.58 4.36 -3.60
CA LEU A 72 13.86 3.97 -4.83
C LEU A 72 12.92 2.80 -4.57
N GLU A 73 13.35 1.82 -3.77
CA GLU A 73 12.50 0.70 -3.36
C GLU A 73 11.23 1.17 -2.67
N ARG A 74 11.34 2.13 -1.74
CA ARG A 74 10.17 2.72 -1.09
C ARG A 74 9.24 3.44 -2.07
N LEU A 75 9.78 4.09 -3.11
CA LEU A 75 8.96 4.69 -4.16
C LEU A 75 8.20 3.63 -4.96
N ILE A 76 8.89 2.56 -5.38
CA ILE A 76 8.30 1.45 -6.13
C ILE A 76 7.20 0.75 -5.31
N ILE A 77 7.45 0.47 -4.04
CA ILE A 77 6.45 -0.12 -3.13
C ILE A 77 5.23 0.80 -2.98
N ARG A 78 5.45 2.12 -2.79
CA ARG A 78 4.34 3.08 -2.73
C ARG A 78 3.55 3.13 -4.03
N LEU A 79 4.22 3.09 -5.18
CA LEU A 79 3.57 3.08 -6.49
C LEU A 79 2.75 1.79 -6.67
N GLY A 80 3.36 0.64 -6.41
CA GLY A 80 2.69 -0.67 -6.46
C GLY A 80 1.47 -0.73 -5.54
N ASN A 81 1.57 -0.21 -4.32
CA ASN A 81 0.45 -0.14 -3.38
C ASN A 81 -0.66 0.83 -3.83
N ARG A 82 -0.32 1.92 -4.53
CA ARG A 82 -1.31 2.82 -5.15
C ARG A 82 -2.04 2.15 -6.30
N PHE A 83 -1.33 1.38 -7.13
CA PHE A 83 -1.94 0.59 -8.20
C PHE A 83 -2.81 -0.54 -7.64
N LYS A 84 -2.33 -1.29 -6.64
CA LYS A 84 -3.15 -2.28 -5.91
C LYS A 84 -4.39 -1.63 -5.31
N ARG A 85 -4.32 -0.46 -4.68
CA ARG A 85 -5.53 0.23 -4.15
C ARG A 85 -6.53 0.70 -5.21
N LYS A 86 -6.07 0.92 -6.46
CA LYS A 86 -6.94 1.28 -7.59
C LYS A 86 -7.56 0.04 -8.27
N PHE A 87 -6.87 -1.10 -8.26
CA PHE A 87 -7.26 -2.31 -8.99
C PHE A 87 -7.87 -3.39 -8.08
N SER A 88 -7.36 -3.53 -6.86
CA SER A 88 -8.04 -4.22 -5.78
C SER A 88 -9.16 -3.32 -5.29
N GLN A 89 -10.34 -3.48 -5.87
CA GLN A 89 -11.56 -3.39 -5.08
C GLN A 89 -11.31 -4.16 -3.77
N PRO A 90 -11.76 -3.64 -2.61
CA PRO A 90 -11.45 -4.22 -1.31
C PRO A 90 -11.82 -5.71 -1.32
N THR A 91 -10.82 -6.57 -1.40
CA THR A 91 -11.00 -8.01 -1.21
C THR A 91 -11.49 -8.18 0.23
N ILE A 92 -12.70 -8.74 0.29
CA ILE A 92 -13.65 -8.90 1.39
C ILE A 92 -13.06 -9.54 2.68
N TYR A 93 -11.78 -9.90 2.73
CA TYR A 93 -11.18 -10.66 3.85
C TYR A 93 -10.39 -9.83 4.87
N GLU A 94 -10.04 -8.57 4.59
CA GLU A 94 -9.57 -7.60 5.63
C GLU A 94 -10.66 -6.58 6.03
N ALA A 95 -11.91 -6.86 5.64
CA ALA A 95 -13.07 -6.03 5.97
C ALA A 95 -13.80 -6.47 7.27
N SER A 96 -13.22 -7.34 8.10
CA SER A 96 -13.84 -7.74 9.38
C SER A 96 -13.55 -6.77 10.54
N PHE A 97 -12.73 -5.73 10.34
CA PHE A 97 -12.52 -4.68 11.35
C PHE A 97 -12.99 -3.29 10.92
N SER A 98 -13.56 -3.14 9.73
CA SER A 98 -14.00 -1.83 9.22
C SER A 98 -15.34 -1.90 8.48
N SER A 99 -16.29 -2.67 9.01
CA SER A 99 -17.68 -2.71 8.54
C SER A 99 -18.67 -2.30 9.63
N ASN A 100 -18.35 -1.26 10.40
CA ASN A 100 -19.30 -0.43 11.16
C ASN A 100 -18.49 0.47 12.08
N SER A 101 -17.91 1.56 11.56
CA SER A 101 -17.64 2.69 12.44
C SER A 101 -18.99 3.33 12.81
N LYS A 102 -19.75 2.60 13.64
CA LYS A 102 -20.77 3.18 14.52
C LYS A 102 -20.03 4.31 15.21
N ILE A 103 -20.40 5.55 14.87
CA ILE A 103 -19.82 6.73 15.49
C ILE A 103 -20.37 6.70 16.92
N TYR A 104 -19.51 6.29 17.86
CA TYR A 104 -19.81 6.30 19.28
C TYR A 104 -19.57 7.72 19.79
N ASP A 105 -20.57 8.27 20.45
CA ASP A 105 -20.38 9.51 21.20
C ASP A 105 -19.57 9.19 22.46
N PHE A 106 -18.36 9.76 22.55
CA PHE A 106 -17.39 9.50 23.63
C PHE A 106 -17.95 9.83 25.02
N LYS A 107 -19.02 10.63 25.12
CA LYS A 107 -19.65 10.97 26.40
C LYS A 107 -20.70 9.97 26.85
N THR A 108 -21.34 9.25 25.94
CA THR A 108 -22.53 8.44 26.23
C THR A 108 -22.36 6.95 25.91
N GLY A 109 -21.34 6.56 25.14
CA GLY A 109 -21.01 5.15 24.86
C GLY A 109 -22.06 4.41 24.01
N ARG A 110 -23.09 5.10 23.51
CA ARG A 110 -24.15 4.51 22.67
C ARG A 110 -23.81 4.66 21.19
N ALA A 111 -24.07 3.60 20.43
CA ALA A 111 -23.95 3.65 18.97
C ALA A 111 -25.11 4.46 18.39
N ILE A 112 -24.83 5.62 17.77
CA ILE A 112 -25.85 6.41 17.07
C ILE A 112 -26.22 5.66 15.80
N LEU A 113 -27.28 4.85 15.85
CA LEU A 113 -27.68 3.95 14.78
C LEU A 113 -28.87 4.44 13.96
N THR A 114 -29.58 5.47 14.41
CA THR A 114 -30.77 5.95 13.71
C THR A 114 -30.49 7.29 13.01
N ASP A 115 -30.77 7.33 11.70
CA ASP A 115 -30.68 8.54 10.88
C ASP A 115 -31.55 9.71 11.41
N GLU A 116 -32.51 9.40 12.28
CA GLU A 116 -33.44 10.33 12.93
C GLU A 116 -32.78 11.08 14.09
N GLU A 117 -32.15 10.36 15.03
CA GLU A 117 -31.36 10.98 16.11
C GLU A 117 -30.24 11.89 15.56
N PHE A 118 -29.58 11.47 14.46
CA PHE A 118 -28.58 12.30 13.79
C PHE A 118 -29.19 13.58 13.20
N MET A 119 -30.40 13.49 12.67
CA MET A 119 -31.12 14.64 12.11
C MET A 119 -31.50 15.63 13.22
N ASP A 120 -32.03 15.14 14.33
CA ASP A 120 -32.41 15.94 15.49
C ASP A 120 -31.20 16.62 16.14
N ALA A 121 -30.08 15.91 16.26
CA ALA A 121 -28.81 16.47 16.72
C ALA A 121 -28.29 17.58 15.78
N CYS A 122 -28.42 17.41 14.46
CA CYS A 122 -28.05 18.46 13.51
C CYS A 122 -28.99 19.67 13.58
N LEU A 123 -30.30 19.45 13.73
CA LEU A 123 -31.31 20.50 13.83
C LEU A 123 -31.15 21.33 15.10
N SER A 124 -30.92 20.68 16.25
CA SER A 124 -30.63 21.36 17.53
C SER A 124 -29.34 22.18 17.47
N LYS A 125 -28.29 21.68 16.80
CA LYS A 125 -27.04 22.41 16.55
C LYS A 125 -27.24 23.63 15.64
N ILE A 126 -28.08 23.51 14.60
CA ILE A 126 -28.47 24.65 13.75
C ILE A 126 -29.28 25.66 14.55
N ALA A 127 -30.22 25.22 15.39
CA ALA A 127 -31.08 26.09 16.18
C ALA A 127 -30.27 26.93 17.18
N THR A 128 -29.25 26.34 17.79
CA THR A 128 -28.42 27.01 18.81
C THR A 128 -27.30 27.87 18.23
N LYS A 129 -26.61 27.42 17.18
CA LYS A 129 -25.37 28.06 16.66
C LYS A 129 -25.46 28.52 15.21
N GLY A 130 -26.63 28.38 14.60
CA GLY A 130 -26.86 28.71 13.19
C GLY A 130 -26.28 27.70 12.21
N LYS A 131 -26.64 27.84 10.94
CA LYS A 131 -26.33 26.89 9.85
C LYS A 131 -24.83 26.68 9.59
N LYS A 132 -23.98 27.66 9.92
CA LYS A 132 -22.53 27.58 9.72
C LYS A 132 -21.82 26.64 10.72
N SER A 133 -22.49 26.25 11.80
CA SER A 133 -21.95 25.37 12.84
C SER A 133 -21.78 23.90 12.41
N LEU A 134 -22.41 23.51 11.29
CA LEU A 134 -22.29 22.16 10.73
C LEU A 134 -21.01 22.02 9.92
N THR A 135 -20.27 20.94 10.21
CA THR A 135 -19.13 20.49 9.41
C THR A 135 -19.58 20.11 7.99
N VAL A 136 -18.64 20.15 7.04
CA VAL A 136 -18.91 19.81 5.63
C VAL A 136 -19.44 18.38 5.51
N MET A 137 -18.92 17.45 6.33
CA MET A 137 -19.31 16.05 6.36
C MET A 137 -20.74 15.85 6.91
N GLU A 138 -21.09 16.50 8.02
CA GLU A 138 -22.47 16.48 8.57
C GLU A 138 -23.47 17.03 7.54
N ARG A 139 -23.13 18.14 6.89
CA ARG A 139 -23.96 18.79 5.87
C ARG A 139 -24.21 17.87 4.66
N PHE A 140 -23.19 17.12 4.26
CA PHE A 140 -23.28 16.17 3.15
C PHE A 140 -24.10 14.93 3.53
N ARG A 141 -23.91 14.39 4.74
CA ARG A 141 -24.71 13.27 5.26
C ARG A 141 -26.18 13.64 5.38
N LEU A 142 -26.49 14.82 5.93
CA LEU A 142 -27.87 15.33 6.05
C LEU A 142 -28.55 15.50 4.69
N ARG A 143 -27.82 15.99 3.67
CA ARG A 143 -28.33 16.04 2.28
C ARG A 143 -28.64 14.66 1.70
N ARG A 144 -27.83 13.64 2.00
CA ARG A 144 -28.08 12.27 1.55
C ARG A 144 -29.34 11.69 2.18
N ILE A 145 -29.52 11.87 3.49
CA ILE A 145 -30.70 11.39 4.22
C ILE A 145 -31.97 12.08 3.72
N SER A 146 -31.94 13.40 3.55
CA SER A 146 -33.07 14.18 3.01
C SER A 146 -33.49 13.71 1.60
N LYS A 147 -32.52 13.44 0.71
CA LYS A 147 -32.80 12.91 -0.63
C LYS A 147 -33.41 11.50 -0.62
N ARG A 148 -33.04 10.65 0.35
CA ARG A 148 -33.59 9.30 0.51
C ARG A 148 -35.04 9.34 0.98
N LYS A 149 -35.35 10.16 2.00
CA LYS A 149 -36.72 10.32 2.50
C LYS A 149 -37.66 10.92 1.43
N LYS A 150 -37.19 11.90 0.64
CA LYS A 150 -37.99 12.49 -0.48
C LYS A 150 -38.34 11.49 -1.59
N LYS A 151 -37.58 10.42 -1.77
CA LYS A 151 -37.88 9.36 -2.76
C LYS A 151 -38.80 8.26 -2.25
N SER A 152 -38.98 8.18 -0.92
CA SER A 152 -39.77 7.13 -0.27
C SER A 152 -41.17 7.61 0.13
N GLN A 153 -41.47 8.89 -0.11
CA GLN A 153 -42.81 9.49 -0.10
C GLN A 153 -43.25 9.70 -1.54
#